data_AF-A0A949DFN1-F1
#
_entry.id   AF-A0A949DFN1-F1
#
_cell.length_a   1.000
_cell.length_b   1.000
_cell.length_c   1.000
_cell.angle_alpha   90.00
_cell.angle_beta   90.00
_cell.angle_gamma   90.00
#
_symmetry.space_group_name_H-M   'P 1'
#
loop_
_entity.id
_entity.type
_entity.pdbx_description
1 polymer ?
#
loop_
_entity_poly.entity_id
_entity_poly.type
_entity_poly.pdbx_seq_one_letter_code
_entity_poly.pdbx_strand_id
1 'polypeptide(L)'
;MEVRAIARSVRYSTRKISLVADMVRNLSIDDALAVLEAKHKRAALPLANVLKSAVANAVNNAGLDKNNLVIESINVSGGGANLKRFWPSSRGRTHPYKKRSTNIRIVLKEKVTPSSGVILSEDRHRRPESKDLKVEEKKPEVKKGLFGKLTRRSVREVKANENKKGEK
;
A
#
# COMPACT_ATOMS: atom_id res chain seq x y z
N MET A 1 -19.26 6.90 -20.20
CA MET A 1 -19.56 5.56 -20.77
C MET A 1 -18.74 4.51 -20.01
N GLU A 2 -19.25 3.28 -19.83
CA GLU A 2 -18.57 2.20 -19.10
C GLU A 2 -18.12 1.08 -20.04
N VAL A 3 -16.86 0.66 -19.93
CA VAL A 3 -16.29 -0.47 -20.69
C VAL A 3 -15.88 -1.57 -19.72
N ARG A 4 -16.28 -2.81 -20.01
CA ARG A 4 -16.01 -3.96 -19.13
C ARG A 4 -15.14 -5.01 -19.80
N ALA A 5 -14.25 -5.63 -19.02
CA ALA A 5 -13.54 -6.84 -19.39
C ALA A 5 -13.70 -7.89 -18.30
N ILE A 6 -13.90 -9.15 -18.71
CA ILE A 6 -14.14 -10.27 -17.80
C ILE A 6 -13.26 -11.44 -18.18
N ALA A 7 -12.44 -11.91 -17.23
CA ALA A 7 -11.79 -13.22 -17.32
C ALA A 7 -12.47 -14.21 -16.37
N ARG A 8 -12.94 -15.32 -16.94
CA ARG A 8 -13.62 -16.38 -16.21
C ARG A 8 -12.67 -17.53 -15.89
N SER A 9 -12.87 -18.17 -14.73
CA SER A 9 -12.17 -19.39 -14.32
C SER A 9 -10.64 -19.31 -14.29
N VAL A 10 -10.09 -18.16 -13.90
CA VAL A 10 -8.63 -17.98 -13.71
C VAL A 10 -8.15 -18.88 -12.58
N ARG A 11 -7.08 -19.65 -12.82
CA ARG A 11 -6.55 -20.65 -11.88
C ARG A 11 -5.72 -20.04 -10.75
N TYR A 12 -6.36 -19.20 -9.95
CA TYR A 12 -5.78 -18.55 -8.77
C TYR A 12 -6.81 -18.47 -7.64
N SER A 13 -6.30 -18.31 -6.41
CA SER A 13 -7.14 -18.01 -5.26
C SER A 13 -7.55 -16.53 -5.25
N THR A 14 -8.82 -16.27 -4.99
CA THR A 14 -9.44 -14.95 -4.93
C THR A 14 -8.65 -14.00 -4.03
N ARG A 15 -8.31 -14.42 -2.81
CA ARG A 15 -7.55 -13.61 -1.84
C ARG A 15 -6.23 -13.08 -2.39
N LYS A 16 -5.51 -13.88 -3.19
CA LYS A 16 -4.21 -13.47 -3.76
C LYS A 16 -4.37 -12.42 -4.85
N ILE A 17 -5.43 -12.52 -5.65
CA ILE A 17 -5.74 -11.54 -6.70
C ILE A 17 -6.31 -10.27 -6.08
N SER A 18 -7.22 -10.38 -5.11
CA SER A 18 -7.81 -9.22 -4.41
C SER A 18 -6.74 -8.30 -3.84
N LEU A 19 -5.73 -8.86 -3.15
CA LEU A 19 -4.62 -8.05 -2.60
C LEU A 19 -3.89 -7.21 -3.65
N VAL A 20 -3.76 -7.71 -4.88
CA VAL A 20 -3.13 -6.96 -5.98
C VAL A 20 -4.12 -5.98 -6.61
N ALA A 21 -5.37 -6.40 -6.79
CA ALA A 21 -6.43 -5.55 -7.31
C ALA A 21 -6.67 -4.32 -6.42
N ASP A 22 -6.58 -4.48 -5.10
CA ASP A 22 -6.73 -3.40 -4.13
C ASP A 22 -5.72 -2.27 -4.35
N MET A 23 -4.50 -2.58 -4.79
CA MET A 23 -3.46 -1.59 -5.04
C MET A 23 -3.69 -0.73 -6.29
N VAL A 24 -4.43 -1.24 -7.27
CA VAL A 24 -4.62 -0.58 -8.58
C VAL A 24 -6.02 0.00 -8.78
N ARG A 25 -6.88 -0.03 -7.76
CA ARG A 25 -8.18 0.64 -7.83
C ARG A 25 -8.00 2.15 -7.92
N ASN A 26 -8.82 2.81 -8.72
CA ASN A 26 -8.85 4.26 -8.93
C ASN A 26 -7.57 4.87 -9.53
N LEU A 27 -6.62 4.06 -9.99
CA LEU A 27 -5.45 4.55 -10.72
C LEU A 27 -5.78 4.80 -12.19
N SER A 28 -4.95 5.65 -12.83
CA SER A 28 -4.89 5.75 -14.28
C SER A 28 -4.41 4.43 -14.89
N ILE A 29 -4.72 4.20 -16.17
CA ILE A 29 -4.34 2.95 -16.84
C ILE A 29 -2.82 2.75 -16.87
N ASP A 30 -2.07 3.81 -17.17
CA ASP A 30 -0.61 3.71 -17.32
C ASP A 30 0.07 3.47 -15.98
N ASP A 31 -0.36 4.16 -14.92
CA ASP A 31 0.14 3.94 -13.57
C ASP A 31 -0.19 2.51 -13.10
N ALA A 32 -1.41 2.05 -13.37
CA ALA A 32 -1.83 0.70 -13.00
C ALA A 32 -0.99 -0.37 -13.71
N LEU A 33 -0.70 -0.21 -15.01
CA LEU A 33 0.16 -1.14 -15.75
C LEU A 33 1.59 -1.14 -15.20
N ALA A 34 2.17 0.03 -14.95
CA ALA A 34 3.51 0.15 -14.37
C ALA A 34 3.59 -0.52 -12.99
N VAL A 35 2.58 -0.30 -12.13
CA VAL A 35 2.51 -0.95 -10.82
C VAL A 35 2.39 -2.46 -10.97
N LEU A 36 1.53 -2.97 -11.85
CA LEU A 36 1.34 -4.42 -12.02
C LEU A 36 2.61 -5.11 -12.55
N GLU A 37 3.36 -4.46 -13.45
CA GLU A 37 4.60 -4.99 -13.99
C GLU A 37 5.75 -4.97 -12.98
N ALA A 38 5.83 -3.93 -12.13
CA ALA A 38 6.85 -3.83 -11.10
C ALA A 38 6.63 -4.80 -9.90
N LYS A 39 5.41 -5.29 -9.68
CA LYS A 39 5.11 -6.10 -8.48
C LYS A 39 5.65 -7.53 -8.61
N HIS A 40 6.43 -7.94 -7.61
CA HIS A 40 6.88 -9.32 -7.43
C HIS A 40 5.79 -10.26 -6.87
N LYS A 41 4.62 -10.31 -7.52
CA LYS A 41 3.54 -11.26 -7.20
C LYS A 41 3.01 -11.84 -8.51
N ARG A 42 3.01 -13.17 -8.63
CA ARG A 42 2.46 -13.87 -9.82
C ARG A 42 0.98 -13.56 -10.08
N ALA A 43 0.24 -13.10 -9.08
CA ALA A 43 -1.16 -12.68 -9.21
C ALA A 43 -1.33 -11.38 -10.02
N ALA A 44 -0.25 -10.61 -10.26
CA ALA A 44 -0.30 -9.42 -11.12
C ALA A 44 -0.45 -9.76 -12.60
N LEU A 45 0.14 -10.87 -13.06
CA LEU A 45 0.07 -11.33 -14.46
C LEU A 45 -1.37 -11.45 -15.01
N PRO A 46 -2.30 -12.18 -14.36
CA PRO A 46 -3.67 -12.27 -14.85
C PRO A 46 -4.38 -10.92 -14.84
N LEU A 47 -4.10 -10.04 -13.87
CA LEU A 47 -4.70 -8.70 -13.84
C LEU A 47 -4.18 -7.82 -14.97
N ALA A 48 -2.88 -7.85 -15.26
CA ALA A 48 -2.27 -7.10 -16.35
C ALA A 48 -2.87 -7.51 -17.71
N ASN A 49 -3.06 -8.81 -17.94
CA ASN A 49 -3.68 -9.30 -19.18
C ASN A 49 -5.13 -8.84 -19.33
N VAL A 50 -5.92 -8.88 -18.25
CA VAL A 50 -7.32 -8.41 -18.29
C VAL A 50 -7.39 -6.90 -18.48
N LEU A 51 -6.49 -6.14 -17.85
CA LEU A 51 -6.43 -4.70 -18.02
C LEU A 51 -6.05 -4.32 -19.46
N LYS A 52 -5.03 -4.96 -20.05
CA LYS A 52 -4.64 -4.79 -21.45
C LYS A 52 -5.80 -5.09 -22.42
N SER A 53 -6.56 -6.15 -22.15
CA SER A 53 -7.77 -6.48 -22.92
C SER A 53 -8.89 -5.43 -22.74
N ALA A 54 -9.07 -4.89 -21.53
CA ALA A 54 -10.04 -3.83 -21.27
C ALA A 54 -9.72 -2.56 -22.06
N VAL A 55 -8.44 -2.17 -22.11
CA VAL A 55 -7.97 -1.03 -22.91
C VAL A 55 -8.26 -1.25 -24.39
N ALA A 56 -7.91 -2.43 -24.92
CA ALA A 56 -8.16 -2.76 -26.32
C ALA A 56 -9.65 -2.70 -26.68
N ASN A 57 -10.53 -3.15 -25.78
CA ASN A 57 -11.97 -3.04 -25.97
C ASN A 57 -12.45 -1.58 -25.95
N ALA A 58 -11.87 -0.74 -25.09
CA ALA A 58 -12.23 0.66 -25.00
C ALA A 58 -11.83 1.44 -26.27
N VAL A 59 -10.63 1.18 -26.80
CA VAL A 59 -10.14 1.82 -28.02
C VAL A 59 -10.90 1.34 -29.24
N ASN A 60 -10.98 0.01 -29.46
CA ASN A 60 -11.48 -0.53 -30.72
C ASN A 60 -13.01 -0.51 -30.82
N ASN A 61 -13.72 -0.78 -29.71
CA ASN A 61 -15.17 -0.92 -29.76
C ASN A 61 -15.91 0.35 -29.30
N ALA A 62 -15.31 1.12 -28.39
CA ALA A 62 -15.94 2.33 -27.85
C ALA A 62 -15.30 3.63 -28.37
N GLY A 63 -14.22 3.57 -29.15
CA GLY A 63 -13.55 4.74 -29.72
C GLY A 63 -12.96 5.69 -28.67
N LEU A 64 -12.67 5.19 -27.46
CA LEU A 64 -12.18 6.00 -26.35
C LEU A 64 -10.66 6.11 -26.36
N ASP A 65 -10.15 7.30 -26.02
CA ASP A 65 -8.72 7.54 -25.86
C ASP A 65 -8.17 6.90 -24.58
N LYS A 66 -7.05 6.18 -24.72
CA LYS A 66 -6.38 5.48 -23.60
C LYS A 66 -6.07 6.40 -22.41
N ASN A 67 -5.65 7.63 -22.69
CA ASN A 67 -5.19 8.59 -21.67
C ASN A 67 -6.32 9.12 -20.79
N ASN A 68 -7.56 9.09 -21.29
CA ASN A 68 -8.73 9.59 -20.58
C ASN A 68 -9.43 8.50 -19.76
N LEU A 69 -8.93 7.27 -19.77
CA LEU A 69 -9.54 6.15 -19.06
C LEU A 69 -9.00 5.98 -17.64
N VAL A 70 -9.91 5.67 -16.73
CA VAL A 70 -9.62 5.38 -15.32
C VAL A 70 -10.29 4.07 -14.93
N ILE A 71 -9.66 3.33 -14.03
CA ILE A 71 -10.24 2.12 -13.45
C ILE A 71 -11.29 2.54 -12.41
N GLU A 72 -12.57 2.30 -12.72
CA GLU A 72 -13.67 2.59 -11.80
C GLU A 72 -13.83 1.47 -10.75
N SER A 73 -13.88 0.22 -11.20
CA SER A 73 -14.03 -0.91 -10.29
C SER A 73 -13.30 -2.15 -10.76
N ILE A 74 -12.72 -2.86 -9.79
CA ILE A 74 -12.15 -4.19 -10.00
C ILE A 74 -12.84 -5.14 -9.03
N ASN A 75 -13.63 -6.04 -9.60
CA ASN A 75 -14.38 -7.05 -8.88
C ASN A 75 -13.72 -8.42 -9.07
N VAL A 76 -13.33 -9.03 -7.96
CA VAL A 76 -12.66 -10.34 -7.92
C VAL A 76 -13.57 -11.28 -7.14
N SER A 77 -14.26 -12.18 -7.85
CA SER A 77 -15.25 -13.08 -7.24
C SER A 77 -14.73 -14.53 -7.18
N GLY A 78 -14.96 -15.19 -6.04
CA GLY A 78 -14.60 -16.58 -5.79
C GLY A 78 -15.55 -17.63 -6.37
N GLY A 79 -16.47 -17.23 -7.26
CA GLY A 79 -17.51 -18.09 -7.84
C GLY A 79 -17.07 -18.94 -9.04
N GLY A 80 -15.78 -19.23 -9.19
CA GLY A 80 -15.30 -20.12 -10.27
C GLY A 80 -15.57 -21.59 -9.97
N ALA A 81 -15.59 -22.44 -11.02
CA ALA A 81 -15.67 -23.88 -10.87
C ALA A 81 -14.46 -24.42 -10.08
N ASN A 82 -14.70 -24.81 -8.83
CA ASN A 82 -13.68 -25.28 -7.90
C ASN A 82 -13.49 -26.78 -8.04
N LEU A 83 -12.24 -27.23 -8.23
CA LEU A 83 -11.97 -28.65 -8.38
C LEU A 83 -11.73 -29.28 -7.01
N LYS A 84 -12.56 -30.28 -6.67
CA LYS A 84 -12.43 -31.09 -5.46
C LYS A 84 -11.23 -32.04 -5.59
N ARG A 85 -10.36 -32.09 -4.58
CA ARG A 85 -9.18 -32.96 -4.50
C ARG A 85 -9.04 -33.49 -3.07
N PHE A 86 -8.20 -34.50 -2.91
CA PHE A 86 -8.04 -35.21 -1.64
C PHE A 86 -6.55 -35.41 -1.36
N TRP A 87 -6.17 -35.31 -0.09
CA TRP A 87 -4.83 -35.63 0.39
C TRP A 87 -4.93 -36.78 1.41
N PRO A 88 -4.15 -37.86 1.26
CA PRO A 88 -4.16 -38.97 2.21
C PRO A 88 -3.60 -38.53 3.57
N SER A 89 -4.24 -38.93 4.65
CA SER A 89 -3.87 -38.55 6.03
C SER A 89 -3.69 -39.79 6.92
N SER A 90 -3.23 -39.57 8.15
CA SER A 90 -2.96 -40.65 9.10
C SER A 90 -4.21 -41.50 9.40
N ARG A 91 -3.99 -42.77 9.78
CA ARG A 91 -5.05 -43.72 10.21
C ARG A 91 -6.14 -43.92 9.14
N GLY A 92 -5.77 -44.01 7.86
CA GLY A 92 -6.71 -44.22 6.75
C GLY A 92 -7.66 -43.05 6.48
N ARG A 93 -7.39 -41.86 7.04
CA ARG A 93 -8.25 -40.67 6.85
C ARG A 93 -7.89 -39.93 5.56
N THR A 94 -8.83 -39.14 5.06
CA THR A 94 -8.62 -38.29 3.87
C THR A 94 -9.06 -36.85 4.16
N HIS A 95 -8.21 -35.87 3.82
CA HIS A 95 -8.56 -34.46 3.91
C HIS A 95 -8.92 -33.88 2.54
N PRO A 96 -10.11 -33.26 2.37
CA PRO A 96 -10.46 -32.61 1.13
C PRO A 96 -9.78 -31.24 1.01
N TYR A 97 -9.29 -30.93 -0.18
CA TYR A 97 -8.87 -29.57 -0.54
C TYR A 97 -9.44 -29.18 -1.90
N LYS A 98 -9.51 -27.87 -2.16
CA LYS A 98 -10.09 -27.34 -3.41
C LYS A 98 -9.01 -26.59 -4.19
N LYS A 99 -8.81 -26.95 -5.47
CA LYS A 99 -8.06 -26.10 -6.41
C LYS A 99 -9.01 -25.00 -6.87
N ARG A 100 -8.86 -23.82 -6.26
CA ARG A 100 -9.77 -22.68 -6.44
C ARG A 100 -9.59 -22.02 -7.81
N SER A 101 -10.69 -21.52 -8.36
CA SER A 101 -10.69 -20.63 -9.53
C SER A 101 -11.41 -19.33 -9.21
N THR A 102 -11.06 -18.26 -9.93
CA THR A 102 -11.52 -16.90 -9.66
C THR A 102 -12.00 -16.25 -10.95
N ASN A 103 -13.03 -15.43 -10.85
CA ASN A 103 -13.49 -14.57 -11.94
C ASN A 103 -13.04 -13.14 -11.67
N ILE A 104 -12.45 -12.50 -12.68
CA ILE A 104 -11.96 -11.12 -12.62
C ILE A 104 -12.85 -10.30 -13.54
N ARG A 105 -13.39 -9.19 -13.03
CA ARG A 105 -14.13 -8.19 -13.80
C ARG A 105 -13.52 -6.82 -13.55
N ILE A 106 -13.07 -6.17 -14.61
CA ILE A 106 -12.58 -4.80 -14.59
C ILE A 106 -13.58 -3.92 -15.34
N VAL A 107 -13.94 -2.78 -14.74
CA VAL A 107 -14.75 -1.75 -15.36
C VAL A 107 -13.89 -0.50 -15.48
N LEU A 108 -13.80 0.01 -16.71
CA LEU A 108 -13.14 1.25 -17.06
C LEU A 108 -14.20 2.31 -17.33
N LYS A 109 -13.89 3.55 -16.94
CA LYS A 109 -14.72 4.71 -17.17
C LYS A 109 -13.86 5.83 -17.73
N GLU A 110 -14.48 6.66 -18.53
CA GLU A 110 -13.87 7.90 -18.98
C GLU A 110 -13.81 8.91 -17.82
N LYS A 111 -12.66 9.56 -17.67
CA LYS A 111 -12.45 10.63 -16.72
C LYS A 111 -13.27 11.84 -17.17
N VAL A 112 -14.42 12.03 -16.53
CA VAL A 112 -15.21 13.26 -16.69
C VAL A 112 -14.38 14.39 -16.10
N THR A 113 -13.65 15.10 -16.95
CA THR A 113 -13.11 16.40 -16.59
C THR A 113 -14.30 17.35 -16.68
N PRO A 114 -14.77 17.99 -15.59
CA PRO A 114 -15.86 18.93 -15.67
C PRO A 114 -15.42 20.07 -16.59
N SER A 115 -16.00 20.14 -17.78
CA SER A 115 -15.80 21.25 -18.69
C SER A 115 -16.39 22.50 -18.04
N SER A 116 -15.57 23.55 -17.98
CA SER A 116 -15.84 24.94 -17.58
C SER A 116 -16.09 25.23 -16.09
N GLY A 117 -15.01 25.59 -15.38
CA GLY A 117 -14.94 26.88 -14.66
C GLY A 117 -15.32 26.91 -13.18
N VAL A 118 -14.45 26.41 -12.29
CA VAL A 118 -14.02 27.11 -11.05
C VAL A 118 -12.61 26.62 -10.71
N ILE A 119 -11.69 27.56 -10.52
CA ILE A 119 -10.37 27.34 -9.92
C ILE A 119 -10.55 27.18 -8.42
N LEU A 120 -9.98 26.14 -7.86
CA LEU A 120 -9.42 26.19 -6.51
C LEU A 120 -8.09 25.43 -6.54
N SER A 121 -7.04 26.23 -6.61
CA SER A 121 -5.67 25.84 -6.32
C SER A 121 -5.57 25.51 -4.84
N GLU A 122 -5.67 24.23 -4.47
CA GLU A 122 -5.23 23.78 -3.15
C GLU A 122 -4.26 22.59 -3.29
N ASP A 123 -2.98 22.92 -3.15
CA ASP A 123 -2.02 22.23 -2.29
C ASP A 123 -1.77 20.73 -2.48
N ARG A 124 -1.17 20.40 -3.62
CA ARG A 124 -0.29 19.21 -3.67
C ARG A 124 1.08 19.57 -3.12
N HIS A 125 1.21 19.51 -1.79
CA HIS A 125 2.44 19.17 -1.07
C HIS A 125 3.75 19.61 -1.76
N ARG A 126 3.99 20.92 -1.77
CA ARG A 126 5.38 21.41 -1.75
C ARG A 126 5.87 21.09 -0.34
N ARG A 127 6.77 20.11 -0.18
CA ARG A 127 7.62 20.11 1.01
C ARG A 127 8.30 21.48 1.04
N PRO A 128 8.09 22.34 2.05
CA PRO A 128 8.92 23.52 2.15
C PRO A 128 10.34 23.02 2.43
N GLU A 129 11.25 23.34 1.51
CA GLU A 129 12.68 23.27 1.74
C GLU A 129 12.98 24.01 3.04
N SER A 130 13.57 23.31 4.00
CA SER A 130 14.05 23.88 5.24
C SER A 130 15.07 24.98 4.93
N LYS A 131 14.64 26.24 5.01
CA LYS A 131 15.54 27.37 5.21
C LYS A 131 15.64 27.65 6.70
N ASP A 132 16.88 27.79 7.12
CA ASP A 132 17.36 27.96 8.48
C ASP A 132 16.61 29.06 9.24
N LEU A 133 16.08 28.72 10.42
CA LEU A 133 15.83 29.71 11.46
C LEU A 133 16.41 29.20 12.78
N LYS A 134 17.43 29.95 13.22
CA LYS A 134 18.06 29.89 14.54
C LYS A 134 17.00 29.75 15.64
N VAL A 135 17.11 28.68 16.43
CA VAL A 135 16.55 28.67 17.78
C VAL A 135 17.65 29.21 18.68
N GLU A 136 17.44 30.42 19.20
CA GLU A 136 18.22 30.98 20.29
C GLU A 136 18.06 30.10 21.54
N GLU A 137 19.18 29.62 22.06
CA GLU A 137 19.25 28.92 23.34
C GLU A 137 18.89 29.88 24.48
N LYS A 138 17.66 29.80 25.01
CA LYS A 138 17.38 30.27 26.37
C LYS A 138 17.75 29.16 27.36
N LYS A 139 18.89 29.31 28.04
CA LYS A 139 19.22 28.55 29.24
C LYS A 139 18.17 28.81 30.32
N PRO A 140 17.58 27.81 30.98
CA PRO A 140 16.84 28.05 32.21
C PRO A 140 17.81 28.22 33.40
N GLU A 141 17.71 29.37 34.06
CA GLU A 141 18.36 29.65 35.34
C GLU A 141 17.75 28.76 36.45
N VAL A 142 18.58 27.93 37.09
CA VAL A 142 18.17 27.12 38.25
C VAL A 142 18.42 27.94 39.53
N LYS A 143 17.34 28.29 40.22
CA LYS A 143 17.38 28.91 41.56
C LYS A 143 17.97 27.94 42.59
N LYS A 144 18.97 28.40 43.34
CA LYS A 144 19.58 27.69 44.48
C LYS A 144 18.71 27.79 45.74
N GLY A 145 18.62 26.68 46.47
CA GLY A 145 18.30 26.57 47.90
C GLY A 145 16.91 26.03 48.21
N LEU A 146 16.69 25.09 49.13
CA LEU A 146 17.54 24.41 50.12
C LEU A 146 16.73 23.22 50.73
N PHE A 147 17.39 22.29 51.43
CA PHE A 147 16.87 21.10 52.18
C PHE A 147 16.60 19.85 51.32
N GLY A 148 17.43 18.80 51.31
CA GLY A 148 17.88 17.96 52.44
C GLY A 148 17.08 16.65 52.40
N LYS A 149 17.61 15.45 52.13
CA LYS A 149 18.68 14.73 52.82
C LYS A 149 19.35 13.72 51.87
N LEU A 150 20.69 13.70 51.87
CA LEU A 150 21.52 12.63 51.30
C LEU A 150 21.45 11.38 52.19
N THR A 151 21.22 10.21 51.60
CA THR A 151 21.50 8.94 52.28
C THR A 151 23.00 8.73 52.36
N ARG A 152 23.49 8.23 53.51
CA ARG A 152 24.92 8.02 53.85
C ARG A 152 25.71 7.13 52.87
N ARG A 153 25.07 6.51 51.88
CA ARG A 153 25.70 5.60 50.90
C ARG A 153 26.31 6.32 49.69
N SER A 154 25.72 7.41 49.22
CA SER A 154 26.16 8.07 47.97
C SER A 154 27.40 8.97 48.13
N VAL A 155 27.61 9.55 49.32
CA VAL A 155 28.75 10.47 49.58
C VAL A 155 30.11 9.75 49.55
N ARG A 156 30.16 8.45 49.87
CA ARG A 156 31.41 7.66 49.83
C ARG A 156 31.79 7.24 48.41
N GLU A 157 30.81 6.97 47.54
CA GLU A 157 31.06 6.57 46.14
C GLU A 157 31.56 7.72 45.27
N VAL A 158 31.07 8.94 45.51
CA VAL A 158 31.49 10.11 44.73
C VAL A 158 32.93 10.53 45.09
N LYS A 159 33.29 10.56 46.39
CA LYS A 159 34.64 10.95 46.83
C LYS A 159 35.74 9.97 46.40
N ALA A 160 35.44 8.68 46.28
CA ALA A 160 36.40 7.67 45.83
C ALA A 160 36.71 7.78 44.32
N ASN A 161 35.77 8.29 43.53
CA ASN A 161 35.93 8.42 42.08
C ASN A 161 36.64 9.72 41.67
N GLU A 162 36.56 10.78 42.48
CA GLU A 162 37.26 12.05 42.21
C GLU A 162 38.77 11.92 42.41
N ASN A 163 39.24 11.20 43.44
CA ASN A 163 40.68 11.02 43.67
C ASN A 163 41.36 10.10 42.64
N LYS A 164 40.61 9.28 41.89
CA LYS A 164 41.17 8.41 40.83
C LYS A 164 41.35 9.11 39.48
N LYS A 165 40.75 10.29 39.28
CA LYS A 165 40.87 11.05 38.03
C LYS A 165 41.98 12.11 38.06
N GLY A 166 42.63 12.32 39.20
CA GLY A 166 43.69 13.31 39.38
C GLY A 166 45.13 12.79 39.29
N GLU A 167 45.34 11.47 39.18
CA GLU A 167 46.66 10.87 39.08
C GLU A 167 46.70 9.86 37.93
N LYS A 168 46.92 10.37 36.71
CA LYS A 168 47.65 9.75 35.59
C LYS A 168 47.67 10.66 34.37
#